data_AF-A0A966VYP6-F1
#
_entry.id   AF-A0A966VYP6-F1
#
_cell.length_a   1.000
_cell.length_b   1.000
_cell.length_c   1.000
_cell.angle_alpha   90.00
_cell.angle_beta   90.00
_cell.angle_gamma   90.00
#
_symmetry.space_group_name_H-M   'P 1'
#
loop_
_entity.id
_entity.type
_entity.pdbx_description
1 polymer ?
#
loop_
_entity_poly.entity_id
_entity_poly.type
_entity_poly.pdbx_seq_one_letter_code
_entity_poly.pdbx_strand_id
1 'polypeptide(L)'
;MTPIKLLLASVLFVPLWFLTPAADALEYPYPTAEPQKTGWPLTPEERTYVLKAEYERRPGQDAGKHLPHLWPQVPSAGFWGGTSWLDTHAKLVEYAKANPGPCDVLLVGDSITQQWGSPLDKGVLNESWRKHFASYRTINLGIGGDKAQNVLWRLDHGGVEGLQPKVI
;
A
#
# COMPACT_ATOMS: atom_id res chain seq x y z
N MET A 1 54.63 -23.50 43.00
CA MET A 1 53.18 -23.25 42.91
C MET A 1 52.92 -22.43 41.67
N THR A 2 52.41 -23.06 40.62
CA THR A 2 52.08 -22.45 39.32
C THR A 2 50.64 -21.96 39.36
N PRO A 3 50.32 -20.70 38.98
CA PRO A 3 48.94 -20.25 38.96
C PRO A 3 48.19 -20.79 37.72
N ILE A 4 46.98 -21.27 37.97
CA ILE A 4 46.00 -21.76 36.99
C ILE A 4 45.48 -20.57 36.17
N LYS A 5 45.56 -20.65 34.84
CA LYS A 5 44.89 -19.72 33.92
C LYS A 5 43.44 -20.18 33.72
N LEU A 6 42.48 -19.37 34.14
CA LEU A 6 41.06 -19.55 33.85
C LEU A 6 40.77 -19.01 32.43
N LEU A 7 40.47 -19.89 31.47
CA LEU A 7 39.93 -19.47 30.18
C LEU A 7 38.43 -19.19 30.34
N LEU A 8 38.05 -17.91 30.23
CA LEU A 8 36.67 -17.50 30.00
C LEU A 8 36.34 -17.73 28.52
N ALA A 9 35.48 -18.71 28.24
CA ALA A 9 34.88 -18.88 26.92
C ALA A 9 33.81 -17.79 26.72
N SER A 10 34.11 -16.80 25.88
CA SER A 10 33.13 -15.81 25.43
C SER A 10 32.13 -16.49 24.50
N VAL A 11 30.92 -16.76 25.00
CA VAL A 11 29.78 -17.13 24.17
C VAL A 11 29.34 -15.87 23.42
N LEU A 12 29.68 -15.78 22.14
CA LEU A 12 29.18 -14.73 21.25
C LEU A 12 27.67 -14.97 21.05
N PHE A 13 26.85 -14.17 21.75
CA PHE A 13 25.43 -14.06 21.47
C PHE A 13 25.27 -13.28 20.16
N VAL A 14 25.01 -13.98 19.05
CA VAL A 14 24.61 -13.34 17.80
C VAL A 14 23.12 -13.01 17.94
N PRO A 15 22.72 -11.73 17.97
CA PRO A 15 21.31 -11.38 18.06
C PRO A 15 20.59 -11.86 16.79
N LEU A 16 19.48 -12.57 16.97
CA LEU A 16 18.65 -13.18 15.93
C LEU A 16 17.93 -12.15 15.02
N TRP A 17 18.38 -10.90 15.01
CA TRP A 17 17.79 -9.78 14.27
C TRP A 17 18.42 -9.60 12.89
N PHE A 18 19.48 -10.35 12.56
CA PHE A 18 20.15 -10.31 11.26
C PHE A 18 19.48 -11.16 10.16
N LEU A 19 18.32 -11.75 10.44
CA LEU A 19 17.55 -12.54 9.47
C LEU A 19 16.21 -11.86 9.18
N THR A 20 16.20 -10.56 8.88
CA THR A 20 15.16 -10.02 8.01
C THR A 20 15.49 -10.50 6.60
N PRO A 21 14.68 -11.37 5.96
CA PRO A 21 14.77 -11.49 4.52
C PRO A 21 14.52 -10.08 3.99
N ALA A 22 15.48 -9.52 3.25
CA ALA A 22 15.16 -8.44 2.35
C ALA A 22 14.03 -8.99 1.49
N ALA A 23 12.83 -8.41 1.62
CA ALA A 23 11.79 -8.69 0.66
C ALA A 23 12.42 -8.33 -0.69
N ASP A 24 12.60 -9.33 -1.57
CA ASP A 24 12.99 -9.07 -2.94
C ASP A 24 11.98 -8.06 -3.46
N ALA A 25 12.42 -6.81 -3.62
CA ALA A 25 11.61 -5.80 -4.28
C ALA A 25 11.32 -6.39 -5.66
N LEU A 26 10.06 -6.72 -5.91
CA LEU A 26 9.65 -7.22 -7.21
C LEU A 26 10.03 -6.15 -8.23
N GLU A 27 11.13 -6.35 -8.97
CA GLU A 27 11.50 -5.46 -10.05
C GLU A 27 10.39 -5.56 -11.09
N TYR A 28 9.53 -4.54 -11.10
CA TYR A 28 8.42 -4.51 -12.04
C TYR A 28 9.01 -4.28 -13.44
N PRO A 29 8.91 -5.26 -14.36
CA PRO A 29 9.66 -5.23 -15.62
C PRO A 29 9.14 -4.17 -16.60
N TYR A 30 8.04 -3.48 -16.26
CA TYR A 30 7.46 -2.44 -17.07
C TYR A 30 7.74 -1.06 -16.47
N PRO A 31 8.63 -0.27 -17.09
CA PRO A 31 8.86 1.10 -16.67
C PRO A 31 7.64 1.97 -16.98
N THR A 32 7.04 2.56 -15.94
CA THR A 32 5.97 3.55 -16.11
C THR A 32 6.54 4.89 -16.58
N ALA A 33 5.79 5.58 -17.45
CA ALA A 33 6.10 6.96 -17.85
C ALA A 33 5.55 8.01 -16.86
N GLU A 34 4.82 7.56 -15.83
CA GLU A 34 4.31 8.41 -14.76
C GLU A 34 5.50 9.01 -13.98
N PRO A 35 5.51 10.33 -13.71
CA PRO A 35 6.63 10.98 -13.04
C PRO A 35 6.75 10.57 -11.56
N GLN A 36 5.62 10.26 -10.91
CA GLN A 36 5.55 9.75 -9.55
C GLN A 36 5.68 8.22 -9.54
N LYS A 37 6.89 7.73 -9.26
CA LYS A 37 7.19 6.30 -9.24
C LYS A 37 6.85 5.64 -7.91
N THR A 38 7.18 6.31 -6.81
CA THR A 38 7.02 5.79 -5.44
C THR A 38 6.96 6.96 -4.46
N GLY A 39 6.49 6.69 -3.24
CA GLY A 39 6.61 7.62 -2.12
C GLY A 39 5.36 8.44 -1.87
N TRP A 40 5.27 8.97 -0.65
CA TRP A 40 4.12 9.75 -0.19
C TRP A 40 4.54 10.68 0.96
N PRO A 41 4.04 11.92 1.05
CA PRO A 41 3.08 12.57 0.14
C PRO A 41 3.70 12.96 -1.21
N LEU A 42 2.85 13.22 -2.20
CA LEU A 42 3.26 13.73 -3.50
C LEU A 42 3.87 15.13 -3.38
N THR A 43 4.86 15.44 -4.22
CA THR A 43 5.34 16.81 -4.41
C THR A 43 4.25 17.69 -5.03
N PRO A 44 4.36 19.03 -4.97
CA PRO A 44 3.43 19.92 -5.67
C PRO A 44 3.31 19.61 -7.16
N GLU A 45 4.43 19.30 -7.83
CA GLU A 45 4.49 19.00 -9.26
C GLU A 45 3.78 17.67 -9.58
N GLU A 46 4.04 16.63 -8.78
CA GLU A 46 3.37 15.33 -8.90
C GLU A 46 1.87 15.47 -8.65
N ARG A 47 1.46 16.22 -7.62
CA ARG A 47 0.04 16.48 -7.32
C ARG A 47 -0.64 17.20 -8.49
N THR A 48 0.00 18.22 -9.05
CA THR A 48 -0.51 18.91 -10.26
C THR A 48 -0.62 17.96 -11.44
N TYR A 49 0.36 17.06 -11.63
CA TYR A 49 0.31 16.07 -12.69
C TYR A 49 -0.88 15.13 -12.51
N VAL A 50 -1.03 14.51 -11.34
CA VAL A 50 -2.09 13.52 -11.03
C VAL A 50 -3.50 14.08 -11.21
N LEU A 51 -3.71 15.36 -10.93
CA LEU A 51 -5.02 16.01 -11.02
C LEU A 51 -5.47 16.31 -12.45
N LYS A 52 -4.61 16.11 -13.46
CA LYS A 52 -5.02 16.11 -14.86
C LYS A 52 -5.99 14.97 -15.13
N ALA A 53 -6.85 15.15 -16.12
CA ALA A 53 -7.78 14.11 -16.51
C ALA A 53 -7.02 12.83 -16.91
N GLU A 54 -7.58 11.66 -16.59
CA GLU A 54 -6.93 10.36 -16.82
C GLU A 54 -6.51 10.16 -18.29
N TYR A 55 -7.30 10.65 -19.25
CA TYR A 55 -6.98 10.59 -20.68
C TYR A 55 -5.78 11.49 -21.07
N GLU A 56 -5.55 12.60 -20.37
CA GLU A 56 -4.40 13.49 -20.61
C GLU A 56 -3.11 12.93 -20.05
N ARG A 57 -3.22 12.10 -19.00
CA ARG A 57 -2.10 11.38 -18.40
C ARG A 57 -1.78 10.09 -19.16
N ARG A 58 -2.74 9.54 -19.89
CA ARG A 58 -2.63 8.31 -20.69
C ARG A 58 -2.70 8.58 -22.20
N PRO A 59 -1.58 8.94 -22.85
CA PRO A 59 -1.55 9.05 -24.30
C PRO A 59 -1.97 7.71 -24.94
N GLY A 60 -2.87 7.76 -25.93
CA GLY A 60 -3.36 6.56 -26.63
C GLY A 60 -4.87 6.49 -26.79
N GLN A 61 -5.64 7.11 -25.88
CA GLN A 61 -7.11 7.15 -25.99
C GLN A 61 -7.57 7.95 -27.22
N ASP A 62 -7.02 9.14 -27.43
CA ASP A 62 -7.29 9.98 -28.60
C ASP A 62 -6.77 9.35 -29.92
N ALA A 63 -5.79 8.46 -29.81
CA ALA A 63 -5.21 7.75 -30.95
C ALA A 63 -5.85 6.37 -31.21
N GLY A 64 -6.82 5.94 -30.40
CA GLY A 64 -7.42 4.61 -30.48
C GLY A 64 -6.43 3.45 -30.29
N LYS A 65 -5.31 3.69 -29.60
CA LYS A 65 -4.23 2.71 -29.40
C LYS A 65 -4.16 2.26 -27.95
N HIS A 66 -4.18 0.95 -27.75
CA HIS A 66 -3.84 0.37 -26.45
C HIS A 66 -2.31 0.40 -26.28
N LEU A 67 -1.81 1.17 -25.31
CA LEU A 67 -0.40 1.29 -24.95
C LEU A 67 -0.13 0.71 -23.53
N PRO A 68 0.04 -0.62 -23.39
CA PRO A 68 0.17 -1.32 -22.10
C PRO A 68 1.29 -0.81 -21.18
N HIS A 69 2.37 -0.25 -21.74
CA HIS A 69 3.49 0.27 -20.98
C HIS A 69 3.14 1.50 -20.11
N LEU A 70 1.99 2.13 -20.37
CA LEU A 70 1.48 3.26 -19.59
C LEU A 70 0.46 2.85 -18.52
N TRP A 71 0.15 1.56 -18.43
CA TRP A 71 -0.94 1.05 -17.62
C TRP A 71 -0.62 0.51 -16.23
N PRO A 72 0.63 0.33 -15.77
CA PRO A 72 0.82 -0.54 -14.61
C PRO A 72 0.43 0.12 -13.29
N GLN A 73 0.59 1.44 -13.17
CA GLN A 73 0.31 2.16 -11.94
C GLN A 73 -0.22 3.53 -12.26
N VAL A 74 -1.48 3.82 -11.89
CA VAL A 74 -2.11 5.08 -12.25
C VAL A 74 -2.81 5.69 -11.03
N PRO A 75 -2.56 6.97 -10.74
CA PRO A 75 -3.26 7.64 -9.67
C PRO A 75 -4.66 8.08 -10.13
N SER A 76 -5.63 7.98 -9.22
CA SER A 76 -7.07 8.22 -9.44
C SER A 76 -7.84 7.09 -10.11
N ALA A 77 -8.90 6.65 -9.43
CA ALA A 77 -9.95 5.81 -9.96
C ALA A 77 -10.99 6.64 -10.73
N GLY A 78 -11.54 6.06 -11.80
CA GLY A 78 -12.22 6.83 -12.86
C GLY A 78 -13.41 7.69 -12.41
N PHE A 79 -14.29 7.23 -11.51
CA PHE A 79 -15.51 7.98 -11.16
C PHE A 79 -15.27 9.16 -10.18
N TRP A 80 -14.04 9.37 -9.73
CA TRP A 80 -13.72 10.39 -8.75
C TRP A 80 -13.37 11.72 -9.42
N GLY A 81 -13.90 12.82 -8.86
CA GLY A 81 -13.60 14.18 -9.29
C GLY A 81 -12.63 14.91 -8.35
N GLY A 82 -11.81 15.79 -8.94
CA GLY A 82 -10.89 16.66 -8.21
C GLY A 82 -9.89 15.86 -7.36
N THR A 83 -9.70 16.26 -6.11
CA THR A 83 -8.75 15.63 -5.17
C THR A 83 -9.33 14.45 -4.39
N SER A 84 -10.63 14.16 -4.54
CA SER A 84 -11.38 13.29 -3.62
C SER A 84 -10.77 11.90 -3.44
N TRP A 85 -10.27 11.29 -4.51
CA TRP A 85 -9.58 9.99 -4.44
C TRP A 85 -8.24 10.10 -3.71
N LEU A 86 -7.43 11.13 -4.02
CA LEU A 86 -6.16 11.37 -3.34
C LEU A 86 -6.34 11.69 -1.87
N ASP A 87 -7.36 12.45 -1.52
CA ASP A 87 -7.67 12.79 -0.13
C ASP A 87 -8.17 11.54 0.63
N THR A 88 -8.82 10.60 -0.06
CA THR A 88 -9.20 9.29 0.50
C THR A 88 -7.97 8.42 0.72
N HIS A 89 -7.07 8.33 -0.27
CA HIS A 89 -5.77 7.64 -0.12
C HIS A 89 -4.96 8.23 1.03
N ALA A 90 -4.87 9.56 1.12
CA ALA A 90 -4.18 10.27 2.22
C ALA A 90 -4.69 9.83 3.60
N LYS A 91 -6.01 9.79 3.78
CA LYS A 91 -6.63 9.37 5.06
C LYS A 91 -6.31 7.90 5.38
N LEU A 92 -6.27 7.03 4.38
CA LEU A 92 -5.92 5.62 4.56
C LEU A 92 -4.44 5.43 4.89
N VAL A 93 -3.54 6.22 4.28
CA VAL A 93 -2.11 6.24 4.66
C VAL A 93 -1.95 6.65 6.12
N GLU A 94 -2.61 7.72 6.56
CA GLU A 94 -2.54 8.15 7.96
C GLU A 94 -3.15 7.12 8.91
N TYR A 95 -4.23 6.43 8.50
CA TYR A 95 -4.78 5.30 9.25
C TYR A 95 -3.78 4.15 9.38
N ALA A 96 -3.10 3.76 8.29
CA ALA A 96 -2.09 2.71 8.31
C ALA A 96 -0.91 3.08 9.24
N LYS A 97 -0.40 4.31 9.14
CA LYS A 97 0.65 4.84 10.01
C LYS A 97 0.25 4.87 11.48
N ALA A 98 -1.01 5.14 11.78
CA ALA A 98 -1.54 5.11 13.15
C ALA A 98 -1.74 3.68 13.69
N ASN A 99 -1.68 2.65 12.83
CA ASN A 99 -1.92 1.25 13.19
C ASN A 99 -0.78 0.31 12.74
N PRO A 100 0.51 0.62 13.05
CA PRO A 100 1.63 -0.14 12.54
C PRO A 100 1.68 -1.57 13.12
N GLY A 101 2.56 -2.40 12.57
CA GLY A 101 2.89 -3.73 13.11
C GLY A 101 1.98 -4.87 12.63
N PRO A 102 1.91 -5.99 13.38
CA PRO A 102 1.35 -7.27 12.91
C PRO A 102 -0.17 -7.23 12.68
N CYS A 103 -0.68 -7.26 11.46
CA CYS A 103 -2.13 -7.42 11.20
C CYS A 103 -2.43 -8.84 10.70
N ASP A 104 -3.58 -9.38 11.09
CA ASP A 104 -3.91 -10.76 10.72
C ASP A 104 -4.36 -10.83 9.26
N VAL A 105 -5.12 -9.83 8.81
CA VAL A 105 -5.64 -9.72 7.44
C VAL A 105 -5.55 -8.28 6.98
N LEU A 106 -4.97 -8.06 5.80
CA LEU A 106 -4.99 -6.79 5.09
C LEU A 106 -5.84 -6.90 3.84
N LEU A 107 -6.94 -6.16 3.78
CA LEU A 107 -7.79 -6.11 2.58
C LEU A 107 -7.41 -4.90 1.74
N VAL A 108 -7.09 -5.13 0.47
CA VAL A 108 -6.86 -4.09 -0.55
C VAL A 108 -7.75 -4.37 -1.76
N GLY A 109 -8.32 -3.33 -2.36
CA GLY A 109 -9.14 -3.49 -3.55
C GLY A 109 -10.08 -2.33 -3.80
N ASP A 110 -11.19 -2.63 -4.46
CA ASP A 110 -12.14 -1.67 -4.99
C ASP A 110 -13.35 -1.44 -4.04
N SER A 111 -14.51 -1.09 -4.62
CA SER A 111 -15.76 -0.89 -3.89
C SER A 111 -16.25 -2.15 -3.16
N ILE A 112 -16.02 -3.34 -3.71
CA ILE A 112 -16.43 -4.59 -3.07
C ILE A 112 -15.65 -4.76 -1.76
N THR A 113 -14.34 -4.54 -1.82
CA THR A 113 -13.47 -4.57 -0.64
C THR A 113 -13.86 -3.49 0.35
N GLN A 114 -14.09 -2.25 -0.10
CA GLN A 114 -14.51 -1.15 0.75
C GLN A 114 -15.82 -1.44 1.50
N GLN A 115 -16.82 -2.03 0.81
CA GLN A 115 -18.16 -2.29 1.35
C GLN A 115 -18.23 -3.39 2.42
N TRP A 116 -17.18 -4.20 2.57
CA TRP A 116 -17.02 -5.04 3.75
C TRP A 116 -16.92 -4.21 5.03
N GLY A 117 -16.33 -3.02 4.95
CA GLY A 117 -16.21 -2.07 6.05
C GLY A 117 -14.88 -1.33 5.97
N SER A 118 -14.92 0.00 5.88
CA SER A 118 -13.75 0.87 5.81
C SER A 118 -13.50 1.59 7.15
N PRO A 119 -12.24 1.86 7.51
CA PRO A 119 -11.93 2.77 8.62
C PRO A 119 -12.42 4.21 8.39
N LEU A 120 -12.81 4.55 7.16
CA LEU A 120 -13.38 5.85 6.82
C LEU A 120 -14.92 5.89 6.86
N ASP A 121 -15.57 4.73 7.05
CA ASP A 121 -17.02 4.66 7.12
C ASP A 121 -17.53 5.26 8.43
N LYS A 122 -18.61 6.04 8.35
CA LYS A 122 -19.31 6.58 9.53
C LYS A 122 -20.43 5.66 10.05
N GLY A 123 -20.59 4.50 9.41
CA GLY A 123 -21.67 3.55 9.66
C GLY A 123 -21.29 2.41 10.60
N VAL A 124 -22.30 1.65 11.01
CA VAL A 124 -22.10 0.41 11.76
C VAL A 124 -21.53 -0.64 10.82
N LEU A 125 -20.45 -1.32 11.21
CA LEU A 125 -19.91 -2.47 10.48
C LEU A 125 -21.01 -3.49 10.21
N ASN A 126 -21.15 -3.92 8.96
CA ASN A 126 -22.22 -4.84 8.55
C ASN A 126 -22.08 -6.21 9.24
N GLU A 127 -23.15 -7.00 9.26
CA GLU A 127 -23.18 -8.30 9.96
C GLU A 127 -22.14 -9.28 9.42
N SER A 128 -21.92 -9.29 8.11
CA SER A 128 -20.91 -10.15 7.47
C SER A 128 -19.51 -9.82 7.96
N TRP A 129 -19.16 -8.54 8.10
CA TRP A 129 -17.89 -8.12 8.68
C TRP A 129 -17.73 -8.64 10.11
N ARG A 130 -18.75 -8.42 10.94
CA ARG A 130 -18.73 -8.86 12.35
C ARG A 130 -18.55 -10.37 12.46
N LYS A 131 -19.16 -11.12 11.56
CA LYS A 131 -19.08 -12.59 11.53
C LYS A 131 -17.70 -13.09 11.09
N HIS A 132 -17.09 -12.46 10.09
CA HIS A 132 -15.90 -13.01 9.42
C HIS A 132 -14.57 -12.35 9.83
N PHE A 133 -14.59 -11.08 10.25
CA PHE A 133 -13.38 -10.28 10.47
C PHE A 133 -13.21 -9.77 11.91
N ALA A 134 -14.24 -9.80 12.76
CA ALA A 134 -14.17 -9.22 14.10
C ALA A 134 -13.21 -9.93 15.07
N SER A 135 -12.90 -11.20 14.84
CA SER A 135 -11.94 -11.96 15.66
C SER A 135 -10.49 -11.71 15.26
N TYR A 136 -10.25 -11.00 14.16
CA TYR A 136 -8.92 -10.75 13.59
C TYR A 136 -8.58 -9.27 13.67
N ARG A 137 -7.29 -8.94 13.79
CA ARG A 137 -6.83 -7.57 13.55
C ARG A 137 -6.82 -7.31 12.04
N THR A 138 -8.00 -7.03 11.49
CA THR A 138 -8.24 -6.78 10.06
C THR A 138 -8.09 -5.29 9.75
N ILE A 139 -7.28 -4.96 8.74
CA ILE A 139 -7.16 -3.61 8.19
C ILE A 139 -7.72 -3.63 6.78
N ASN A 140 -8.67 -2.74 6.48
CA ASN A 140 -9.27 -2.63 5.14
C ASN A 140 -8.95 -1.29 4.51
N LEU A 141 -8.26 -1.33 3.38
CA LEU A 141 -7.81 -0.17 2.60
C LEU A 141 -8.44 -0.17 1.19
N GLY A 142 -9.68 -0.63 1.08
CA GLY A 142 -10.47 -0.57 -0.14
C GLY A 142 -10.87 0.86 -0.50
N ILE A 143 -10.74 1.21 -1.78
CA ILE A 143 -11.22 2.48 -2.34
C ILE A 143 -12.12 2.18 -3.53
N GLY A 144 -13.37 2.64 -3.48
CA GLY A 144 -14.32 2.45 -4.57
C GLY A 144 -13.74 2.85 -5.94
N GLY A 145 -13.94 2.01 -6.95
CA GLY A 145 -13.55 2.31 -8.34
C GLY A 145 -12.09 2.04 -8.68
N ASP A 146 -11.28 1.64 -7.71
CA ASP A 146 -9.93 1.18 -7.98
C ASP A 146 -9.95 0.03 -9.00
N LYS A 147 -9.05 0.13 -9.97
CA LYS A 147 -8.61 -0.98 -10.81
C LYS A 147 -7.27 -1.50 -10.27
N ALA A 148 -6.78 -2.59 -10.83
CA ALA A 148 -5.49 -3.17 -10.43
C ALA A 148 -4.35 -2.14 -10.40
N GLN A 149 -4.27 -1.26 -11.41
CA GLN A 149 -3.25 -0.22 -11.47
C GLN A 149 -3.38 0.87 -10.39
N ASN A 150 -4.59 1.10 -9.88
CA ASN A 150 -4.80 2.04 -8.79
C ASN A 150 -4.33 1.44 -7.47
N VAL A 151 -4.67 0.16 -7.25
CA VAL A 151 -4.19 -0.60 -6.08
C VAL A 151 -2.67 -0.64 -6.07
N LEU A 152 -2.03 -1.02 -7.19
CA LEU A 152 -0.57 -1.05 -7.31
C LEU A 152 0.05 0.30 -6.99
N TRP A 153 -0.49 1.38 -7.58
CA TRP A 153 -0.02 2.73 -7.28
C TRP A 153 -0.08 3.05 -5.78
N ARG A 154 -1.18 2.71 -5.09
CA ARG A 154 -1.31 2.99 -3.65
C ARG A 154 -0.32 2.22 -2.79
N LEU A 155 0.01 0.98 -3.16
CA LEU A 155 1.00 0.17 -2.45
C LEU A 155 2.37 0.84 -2.46
N ASP A 156 2.77 1.39 -3.61
CA ASP A 156 4.05 2.10 -3.79
C ASP A 156 4.06 3.53 -3.20
N HIS A 157 2.89 4.08 -2.89
CA HIS A 157 2.71 5.45 -2.38
C HIS A 157 2.24 5.44 -0.93
N GLY A 158 2.91 4.66 -0.09
CA GLY A 158 2.76 4.65 1.37
C GLY A 158 1.49 3.97 1.89
N GLY A 159 0.66 3.37 1.02
CA GLY A 159 -0.64 2.81 1.40
C GLY A 159 -0.57 1.70 2.44
N VAL A 160 0.57 1.01 2.56
CA VAL A 160 0.75 -0.12 3.48
C VAL A 160 2.01 0.02 4.35
N GLU A 161 2.61 1.20 4.40
CA GLU A 161 3.85 1.44 5.13
C GLU A 161 3.68 1.10 6.63
N GLY A 162 4.61 0.31 7.17
CA GLY A 162 4.61 -0.10 8.58
C GLY A 162 3.66 -1.24 8.94
N LEU A 163 2.81 -1.70 8.02
CA LEU A 163 1.95 -2.86 8.24
C LEU A 163 2.72 -4.18 8.05
N GLN A 164 2.39 -5.18 8.85
CA GLN A 164 2.97 -6.53 8.76
C GLN A 164 1.85 -7.58 8.67
N PRO A 165 1.18 -7.70 7.50
CA PRO A 165 0.08 -8.64 7.32
C PRO A 165 0.55 -10.09 7.34
N LYS A 166 -0.24 -10.96 7.99
CA LYS A 166 -0.11 -12.43 7.84
C LYS A 166 -0.72 -12.90 6.52
N VAL A 167 -1.80 -12.26 6.08
CA VAL A 167 -2.51 -12.54 4.82
C VAL A 167 -2.95 -11.21 4.19
N ILE A 168 -2.85 -11.14 2.85
CA ILE A 168 -3.34 -10.05 2.00
C ILE A 168 -4.38 -10.62 1.05
#